data_AF-A0A833D6V0-F1
#
_entry.id   AF-A0A833D6V0-F1
#
_cell.length_a   1.000
_cell.length_b   1.000
_cell.length_c   1.000
_cell.angle_alpha   90.00
_cell.angle_beta   90.00
_cell.angle_gamma   90.00
#
_symmetry.space_group_name_H-M   'P 1'
#
loop_
_entity.id
_entity.type
_entity.pdbx_description
1 polymer ?
#
loop_
_entity_poly.entity_id
_entity_poly.type
_entity_poly.pdbx_seq_one_letter_code
_entity_poly.pdbx_strand_id
1 'polypeptide(L)'
;MALRGDRVIAAALAQAFDHRVEVLFAERLARSPSRRDRAVLAALGPSDAARLIRLAETAPDQSAAAQLPDAARAHRRIFFDGFRERTAREAIAVAENEGARVPFAKAERKPVRSAAPTGKKRIALRQGLRDSDPAPATASRLNTAAH
;
A
#
# COMPACT_ATOMS: atom_id res chain seq x y z
N MET A 1 1.00 16.01 -29.01
CA MET A 1 1.74 15.74 -27.75
C MET A 1 0.90 15.96 -26.47
N ALA A 2 -0.28 16.59 -26.53
CA ALA A 2 -1.14 16.81 -25.35
C ALA A 2 -1.60 15.52 -24.64
N LEU A 3 -1.91 14.45 -25.40
CA LEU A 3 -2.39 13.17 -24.86
C LEU A 3 -1.44 12.46 -23.86
N ARG A 4 -0.14 12.76 -23.85
CA ARG A 4 0.79 12.16 -22.87
C ARG A 4 0.64 12.78 -21.48
N GLY A 5 0.41 14.10 -21.40
CA GLY A 5 0.18 14.80 -20.14
C GLY A 5 -1.12 14.33 -19.47
N ASP A 6 -2.18 14.22 -20.27
CA ASP A 6 -3.50 13.78 -19.78
C ASP A 6 -3.47 12.35 -19.22
N ARG A 7 -2.74 11.43 -19.87
CA ARG A 7 -2.59 10.05 -19.37
C ARG A 7 -1.83 9.96 -18.05
N VAL A 8 -0.79 10.79 -17.86
CA VAL A 8 0.00 10.80 -16.63
C VAL A 8 -0.84 11.35 -15.47
N ILE A 9 -1.60 12.41 -15.71
CA ILE A 9 -2.51 13.00 -14.70
C ILE A 9 -3.62 12.01 -14.35
N ALA A 10 -4.23 11.37 -15.35
CA ALA A 10 -5.26 10.36 -15.12
C ALA A 10 -4.75 9.17 -14.29
N ALA A 11 -3.53 8.70 -14.56
CA ALA A 11 -2.90 7.63 -13.79
C ALA A 11 -2.63 8.06 -12.33
N ALA A 12 -2.09 9.25 -12.11
CA ALA A 12 -1.84 9.78 -10.77
C ALA A 12 -3.14 9.94 -9.95
N LEU A 13 -4.22 10.42 -10.60
CA LEU A 13 -5.52 10.55 -9.96
C LEU A 13 -6.12 9.18 -9.59
N ALA A 14 -6.05 8.20 -10.51
CA ALA A 14 -6.50 6.84 -10.24
C ALA A 14 -5.75 6.23 -9.03
N GLN A 15 -4.42 6.40 -8.98
CA GLN A 15 -3.62 5.93 -7.85
C GLN A 15 -4.01 6.62 -6.53
N ALA A 16 -4.25 7.93 -6.55
CA ALA A 16 -4.68 8.66 -5.35
C ALA A 16 -6.07 8.22 -4.88
N PHE A 17 -6.98 7.92 -5.82
CA PHE A 17 -8.30 7.38 -5.52
C PHE A 17 -8.20 5.99 -4.90
N ASP A 18 -7.46 5.07 -5.52
CA ASP A 18 -7.26 3.71 -5.03
C ASP A 18 -6.67 3.71 -3.61
N HIS A 19 -5.68 4.58 -3.35
CA HIS A 19 -5.11 4.73 -2.03
C HIS A 19 -6.14 5.20 -0.99
N ARG A 20 -6.98 6.18 -1.33
CA ARG A 20 -8.05 6.64 -0.43
C ARG A 20 -9.06 5.54 -0.13
N VAL A 21 -9.44 4.76 -1.14
CA VAL A 21 -10.36 3.64 -0.98
C VAL A 21 -9.77 2.57 -0.06
N GLU A 22 -8.48 2.23 -0.22
CA GLU A 22 -7.78 1.29 0.67
C GLU A 22 -7.73 1.78 2.13
N VAL A 23 -7.45 3.08 2.36
CA VAL A 23 -7.41 3.66 3.71
C VAL A 23 -8.78 3.58 4.38
N LEU A 24 -9.84 4.04 3.70
CA LEU A 24 -11.21 3.98 4.22
C LEU A 24 -11.65 2.54 4.54
N PHE A 25 -11.19 1.59 3.73
CA PHE A 25 -11.49 0.18 3.95
C PHE A 25 -10.74 -0.39 5.17
N ALA A 26 -9.45 -0.07 5.31
CA ALA A 26 -8.65 -0.50 6.47
C ALA A 26 -9.22 0.04 7.79
N GLU A 27 -9.66 1.31 7.81
CA GLU A 27 -10.34 1.92 8.95
C GLU A 27 -11.62 1.16 9.34
N ARG A 28 -12.44 0.78 8.35
CA ARG A 28 -13.68 0.02 8.57
C ARG A 28 -13.45 -1.39 9.06
N LEU A 29 -12.37 -2.03 8.62
CA LEU A 29 -12.02 -3.39 9.00
C LEU A 29 -11.31 -3.45 10.37
N ALA A 30 -10.78 -2.32 10.85
CA ALA A 30 -9.96 -2.20 12.05
C ALA A 30 -8.73 -3.14 12.06
N ARG A 31 -8.30 -3.60 10.88
CA ARG A 31 -7.13 -4.44 10.64
C ARG A 31 -6.54 -4.15 9.28
N SER A 32 -5.29 -4.56 9.07
CA SER A 32 -4.65 -4.45 7.77
C SER A 32 -5.35 -5.37 6.74
N PRO A 33 -5.77 -4.86 5.57
CA PRO A 33 -6.50 -5.64 4.59
C PRO A 33 -5.58 -6.65 3.88
N SER A 34 -6.01 -7.91 3.85
CA SER A 34 -5.30 -8.98 3.15
C SER A 34 -5.47 -8.89 1.63
N ARG A 35 -4.78 -9.75 0.89
CA ARG A 35 -4.96 -9.86 -0.57
C ARG A 35 -6.39 -10.27 -0.96
N ARG A 36 -7.02 -11.14 -0.16
CA ARG A 36 -8.41 -11.56 -0.36
C ARG A 36 -9.37 -10.41 -0.09
N ASP A 37 -9.17 -9.71 1.02
CA ASP A 37 -10.03 -8.57 1.39
C ASP A 37 -9.99 -7.47 0.33
N ARG A 38 -8.83 -7.22 -0.28
CA ARG A 38 -8.70 -6.26 -1.39
C ARG A 38 -9.41 -6.70 -2.67
N ALA A 39 -9.50 -8.01 -2.94
CA ALA A 39 -10.30 -8.51 -4.05
C ALA A 39 -11.81 -8.37 -3.77
N VAL A 40 -12.24 -8.59 -2.53
CA VAL A 40 -13.65 -8.36 -2.15
C VAL A 40 -13.99 -6.86 -2.18
N LEU A 41 -13.10 -6.01 -1.65
CA LEU A 41 -13.15 -4.55 -1.79
C LEU A 41 -13.30 -4.15 -3.26
N ALA A 42 -12.57 -4.83 -4.13
CA ALA A 42 -12.59 -4.52 -5.54
C ALA A 42 -13.93 -4.77 -6.23
N ALA A 43 -14.64 -5.81 -5.80
CA ALA A 43 -15.92 -6.17 -6.37
C ALA A 43 -17.10 -5.35 -5.82
N LEU A 44 -17.04 -4.98 -4.53
CA LEU A 44 -18.19 -4.42 -3.78
C LEU A 44 -17.99 -2.98 -3.31
N GLY A 45 -16.76 -2.48 -3.25
CA GLY A 45 -16.43 -1.21 -2.61
C GLY A 45 -16.31 -1.31 -1.08
N PRO A 46 -15.82 -0.23 -0.43
CA PRO A 46 -15.30 -0.29 0.95
C PRO A 46 -16.36 -0.57 2.01
N SER A 47 -17.57 -0.05 1.85
CA SER A 47 -18.65 -0.23 2.82
C SER A 47 -19.23 -1.64 2.80
N ASP A 48 -19.54 -2.15 1.60
CA ASP A 48 -20.21 -3.45 1.45
C ASP A 48 -19.23 -4.61 1.59
N ALA A 49 -17.98 -4.45 1.14
CA ALA A 49 -16.93 -5.42 1.42
C ALA A 49 -16.67 -5.59 2.92
N ALA A 50 -16.57 -4.49 3.67
CA ALA A 50 -16.31 -4.56 5.11
C ALA A 50 -17.46 -5.26 5.85
N ARG A 51 -18.71 -5.00 5.45
CA ARG A 51 -19.88 -5.67 6.01
C ARG A 51 -19.93 -7.16 5.65
N LEU A 52 -19.64 -7.52 4.39
CA LEU A 52 -19.62 -8.91 3.95
C LEU A 52 -18.51 -9.71 4.64
N ILE A 53 -17.31 -9.14 4.80
CA ILE A 53 -16.19 -9.78 5.49
C ILE A 53 -16.54 -10.02 6.96
N ARG A 54 -17.07 -9.01 7.65
CA ARG A 54 -17.54 -9.18 9.04
C ARG A 54 -18.61 -10.26 9.14
N LEU A 55 -19.58 -10.27 8.22
CA LEU A 55 -20.62 -11.29 8.19
C LEU A 55 -20.03 -12.69 7.98
N ALA A 56 -19.06 -12.84 7.09
CA ALA A 56 -18.39 -14.11 6.86
C ALA A 56 -17.53 -14.57 8.05
N GLU A 57 -16.96 -13.63 8.83
CA GLU A 57 -16.22 -13.92 10.06
C GLU A 57 -17.16 -14.36 11.21
N THR A 58 -18.34 -13.73 11.34
CA THR A 58 -19.28 -14.01 12.44
C THR A 58 -20.30 -15.10 12.14
N ALA A 59 -20.76 -15.20 10.90
CA ALA A 59 -21.88 -16.03 10.47
C ALA A 59 -21.69 -16.52 9.02
N PRO A 60 -20.69 -17.38 8.75
CA PRO A 60 -20.30 -17.78 7.39
C PRO A 60 -21.40 -18.49 6.60
N ASP A 61 -22.28 -19.22 7.29
CA ASP A 61 -23.33 -20.04 6.69
C ASP A 61 -24.68 -19.30 6.57
N GLN A 62 -24.78 -18.07 7.07
CA GLN A 62 -25.99 -17.26 6.90
C GLN A 62 -26.09 -16.70 5.49
N SER A 63 -27.33 -16.49 5.03
CA SER A 63 -27.60 -15.84 3.75
C SER A 63 -27.02 -14.43 3.73
N ALA A 64 -26.11 -14.18 2.79
CA ALA A 64 -25.53 -12.86 2.58
C ALA A 64 -26.59 -11.86 2.08
N ALA A 65 -27.53 -12.33 1.25
CA ALA A 65 -28.57 -11.50 0.67
C ALA A 65 -29.60 -11.03 1.72
N ALA A 66 -29.94 -11.90 2.68
CA ALA A 66 -30.85 -11.57 3.76
C ALA A 66 -30.25 -10.55 4.75
N GLN A 67 -28.94 -10.66 5.02
CA GLN A 67 -28.24 -9.77 5.97
C GLN A 67 -27.81 -8.44 5.34
N LEU A 68 -27.59 -8.41 4.01
CA LEU A 68 -27.14 -7.24 3.27
C LEU A 68 -28.05 -6.96 2.06
N PRO A 69 -29.33 -6.62 2.28
CA PRO A 69 -30.31 -6.51 1.20
C PRO A 69 -29.98 -5.40 0.19
N ASP A 70 -29.40 -4.29 0.64
CA ASP A 70 -29.04 -3.18 -0.25
C ASP A 70 -27.85 -3.54 -1.14
N ALA A 71 -26.81 -4.16 -0.57
CA ALA A 71 -25.66 -4.65 -1.33
C ALA A 71 -26.08 -5.77 -2.30
N ALA A 72 -27.00 -6.64 -1.88
CA ALA A 72 -27.52 -7.72 -2.71
C ALA A 72 -28.34 -7.20 -3.92
N ARG A 73 -29.03 -6.06 -3.78
CA ARG A 73 -29.71 -5.40 -4.90
C ARG A 73 -28.70 -4.78 -5.88
N ALA A 74 -27.66 -4.14 -5.38
CA ALA A 74 -26.63 -3.51 -6.22
C ALA A 74 -25.74 -4.56 -6.93
N HIS A 75 -25.40 -5.65 -6.24
CA HIS A 75 -24.44 -6.65 -6.70
C HIS A 75 -25.06 -8.05 -6.79
N ARG A 76 -26.19 -8.17 -7.49
CA ARG A 76 -26.98 -9.42 -7.55
C ARG A 76 -26.16 -10.67 -7.91
N ARG A 77 -25.19 -10.56 -8.82
CA ARG A 77 -24.35 -11.70 -9.25
C ARG A 77 -23.49 -12.28 -8.12
N ILE A 78 -23.12 -11.46 -7.14
CA ILE A 78 -22.29 -11.85 -6.00
C ILE A 78 -23.14 -12.50 -4.91
N PHE A 79 -24.35 -11.98 -4.67
CA PHE A 79 -25.21 -12.42 -3.57
C PHE A 79 -26.19 -13.52 -3.94
N PHE A 80 -26.44 -13.75 -5.23
CA PHE A 80 -27.38 -14.75 -5.72
C PHE A 80 -26.75 -15.72 -6.71
N ASP A 81 -27.34 -16.91 -6.79
CA ASP A 81 -27.10 -17.91 -7.83
C ASP A 81 -28.45 -18.28 -8.46
N GLY A 82 -28.82 -17.59 -9.53
CA GLY A 82 -30.19 -17.63 -10.06
C GLY A 82 -31.21 -17.12 -9.03
N PHE A 83 -32.05 -18.02 -8.52
CA PHE A 83 -33.05 -17.74 -7.48
C PHE A 83 -32.59 -18.09 -6.06
N ARG A 84 -31.40 -18.70 -5.91
CA ARG A 84 -30.85 -19.08 -4.60
C ARG A 84 -30.03 -17.95 -4.01
N GLU A 85 -30.25 -17.65 -2.73
CA GLU A 85 -29.39 -16.75 -1.96
C GLU A 85 -28.07 -17.46 -1.59
N ARG A 86 -26.94 -16.80 -1.84
CA ARG A 86 -25.63 -17.32 -1.45
C ARG A 86 -25.37 -17.06 0.04
N THR A 87 -24.65 -17.97 0.68
CA THR A 87 -24.15 -17.73 2.05
C THR A 87 -23.05 -16.68 2.06
N ALA A 88 -22.74 -16.11 3.22
CA ALA A 88 -21.65 -15.14 3.38
C ALA A 88 -20.32 -15.68 2.85
N ARG A 89 -20.02 -16.97 3.12
CA ARG A 89 -18.83 -17.64 2.62
C ARG A 89 -18.83 -17.81 1.09
N GLU A 90 -19.97 -18.20 0.51
CA GLU A 90 -20.10 -18.32 -0.95
C GLU A 90 -19.97 -16.96 -1.64
N ALA A 91 -20.59 -15.92 -1.09
CA ALA A 91 -20.53 -14.56 -1.61
C ALA A 91 -19.11 -13.99 -1.58
N ILE A 92 -18.33 -14.22 -0.51
CA ILE A 92 -16.90 -13.87 -0.45
C ILE A 92 -16.13 -14.53 -1.59
N ALA A 93 -16.32 -15.84 -1.81
CA ALA A 93 -15.59 -16.57 -2.86
C ALA A 93 -15.93 -16.05 -4.27
N VAL A 94 -17.17 -15.65 -4.50
CA VAL A 94 -17.58 -15.04 -5.78
C VAL A 94 -17.01 -13.63 -5.91
N ALA A 95 -17.08 -12.83 -4.87
CA ALA A 95 -16.52 -11.48 -4.85
C ALA A 95 -15.00 -11.49 -5.07
N GLU A 96 -14.27 -12.44 -4.49
CA GLU A 96 -12.85 -12.63 -4.75
C GLU A 96 -12.58 -12.90 -6.24
N ASN A 97 -13.39 -13.75 -6.87
CA ASN A 97 -13.24 -14.10 -8.27
C ASN A 97 -13.63 -12.94 -9.21
N GLU A 98 -14.68 -12.18 -8.90
CA GLU A 98 -15.05 -10.99 -9.66
C GLU A 98 -14.01 -9.87 -9.49
N GLY A 99 -13.59 -9.59 -8.26
CA GLY A 99 -12.61 -8.56 -7.96
C GLY A 99 -11.19 -8.89 -8.46
N ALA A 100 -10.86 -10.17 -8.65
CA ALA A 100 -9.63 -10.56 -9.33
C ALA A 100 -9.67 -10.26 -10.85
N ARG A 101 -10.86 -10.16 -11.45
CA ARG A 101 -11.06 -9.80 -12.87
C ARG A 101 -11.09 -8.30 -13.07
N VAL A 102 -11.51 -7.53 -12.07
CA VAL A 102 -11.44 -6.08 -12.08
C VAL A 102 -10.04 -5.67 -11.64
N PRO A 103 -9.18 -5.16 -12.55
CA PRO A 103 -7.88 -4.68 -12.12
C PRO A 103 -8.10 -3.40 -11.31
N PHE A 104 -8.16 -3.50 -9.98
CA PHE A 104 -7.61 -2.40 -9.16
C PHE A 104 -6.21 -2.27 -9.64
N ALA A 105 -5.89 -1.10 -10.23
CA ALA A 105 -4.68 -0.87 -10.95
C ALA A 105 -3.57 -1.52 -10.13
N LYS A 106 -3.00 -2.59 -10.70
CA LYS A 106 -1.96 -3.38 -10.07
C LYS A 106 -0.81 -2.38 -9.98
N ALA A 107 -0.80 -1.58 -8.91
CA ALA A 107 0.28 -0.74 -8.54
C ALA A 107 1.32 -1.75 -8.09
N GLU A 108 2.02 -2.29 -9.09
CA GLU A 108 3.38 -2.74 -8.94
C GLU A 108 4.06 -1.60 -8.21
N ARG A 109 4.13 -1.74 -6.88
CA ARG A 109 5.16 -1.14 -6.09
C ARG A 109 6.44 -1.70 -6.67
N LYS A 110 6.93 -1.09 -7.75
CA LYS A 110 8.32 -1.21 -8.13
C LYS A 110 9.04 -0.79 -6.85
N PRO A 111 9.80 -1.69 -6.18
CA PRO A 111 10.53 -1.26 -5.01
C PRO A 111 11.40 -0.11 -5.49
N VAL A 112 11.20 1.07 -4.91
CA VAL A 112 12.18 2.15 -5.03
C VAL A 112 13.41 1.56 -4.37
N ARG A 113 14.29 0.97 -5.19
CA ARG A 113 15.61 0.55 -4.79
C ARG A 113 16.22 1.83 -4.24
N SER A 114 16.36 1.89 -2.92
CA SER A 114 17.09 2.94 -2.23
C SER A 114 18.43 3.07 -2.95
N ALA A 115 18.59 4.12 -3.74
CA ALA A 115 19.84 4.42 -4.39
C ALA A 115 20.79 4.84 -3.28
N ALA A 116 21.58 3.89 -2.80
CA ALA A 116 22.76 4.16 -2.00
C ALA A 116 23.66 5.15 -2.78
N PRO A 117 24.19 6.21 -2.16
CA PRO A 117 25.13 7.10 -2.83
C PRO A 117 26.45 6.36 -3.06
N THR A 118 26.65 5.82 -4.27
CA THR A 118 27.93 5.23 -4.66
C THR A 118 28.79 6.30 -5.35
N GLY A 119 29.77 6.80 -4.59
CA GLY A 119 31.15 7.09 -5.01
C GLY A 119 31.41 8.04 -6.19
N LYS A 120 31.98 9.21 -5.90
CA LYS A 120 32.91 9.88 -6.83
C LYS A 120 34.35 9.67 -6.36
N LYS A 121 35.05 8.75 -7.04
CA LYS A 121 36.52 8.64 -7.01
C LYS A 121 37.11 9.94 -7.57
N ARG A 122 38.01 10.59 -6.83
CA ARG A 122 38.99 11.54 -7.38
C ARG A 122 40.38 10.89 -7.30
N ILE A 123 40.91 10.49 -8.45
CA ILE A 123 42.30 10.08 -8.67
C ILE A 123 42.90 11.23 -9.50
N ALA A 124 43.65 12.17 -8.90
CA ALA A 124 45.09 12.18 -8.62
C ALA A 124 45.87 12.96 -9.69
N LEU A 125 46.58 14.04 -9.30
CA LEU A 125 47.69 14.59 -10.09
C LEU A 125 48.74 15.27 -9.18
N ARG A 126 49.86 14.56 -9.02
CA ARG A 126 51.29 14.95 -8.83
C ARG A 126 51.73 16.18 -8.01
N GLN A 127 52.49 15.85 -6.95
CA GLN A 127 53.94 16.11 -6.72
C GLN A 127 54.51 17.55 -6.70
N GLY A 128 55.16 17.87 -5.58
CA GLY A 128 56.11 18.98 -5.38
C GLY A 128 56.23 19.31 -3.88
N LEU A 129 56.86 18.46 -3.07
CA LEU A 129 58.28 18.55 -2.65
C LEU A 129 58.50 19.57 -1.53
N ARG A 130 59.25 19.12 -0.50
CA ARG A 130 59.88 19.83 0.62
C ARG A 130 58.97 20.07 1.81
N ASP A 131 59.38 19.91 3.05
CA ASP A 131 60.48 19.22 3.74
C ASP A 131 60.13 19.42 5.22
N SER A 132 60.74 18.62 6.10
CA SER A 132 60.87 18.85 7.55
C SER A 132 59.72 18.39 8.47
N ASP A 133 59.81 17.11 8.85
CA ASP A 133 59.77 16.70 10.27
C ASP A 133 61.12 17.10 10.95
N PRO A 134 61.32 17.09 12.30
CA PRO A 134 60.46 16.51 13.34
C PRO A 134 60.38 17.27 14.71
N ALA A 135 59.58 16.68 15.62
CA ALA A 135 59.87 16.46 17.06
C ALA A 135 59.04 17.27 18.11
N PRO A 136 59.04 16.88 19.41
CA PRO A 136 57.93 16.11 20.00
C PRO A 136 57.41 16.70 21.34
N ALA A 137 56.43 16.00 21.92
CA ALA A 137 55.78 16.25 23.20
C ALA A 137 56.66 16.82 24.33
N THR A 138 56.14 17.81 25.06
CA THR A 138 56.48 18.06 26.47
C THR A 138 55.35 18.76 27.20
N ALA A 139 55.27 18.43 28.49
CA ALA A 139 54.17 18.69 29.40
C ALA A 139 54.08 20.13 29.93
N SER A 140 52.96 20.37 30.62
CA SER A 140 52.87 21.17 31.85
C SER A 140 52.63 22.68 31.68
N ARG A 141 51.42 23.13 32.06
CA ARG A 141 51.15 23.96 33.27
C ARG A 141 49.81 24.71 33.20
N LEU A 142 49.00 24.50 34.25
CA LEU A 142 48.27 25.50 35.08
C LEU A 142 47.56 26.69 34.41
N ASN A 143 46.23 26.74 34.56
CA ASN A 143 45.46 27.89 35.07
C ASN A 143 44.00 27.44 35.29
N THR A 144 43.49 27.29 36.51
CA THR A 144 42.98 28.31 37.45
C THR A 144 41.74 29.07 36.95
N ALA A 145 40.63 28.78 37.65
CA ALA A 145 39.46 29.61 37.99
C ALA A 145 38.54 30.16 36.89
N ALA A 146 37.26 29.78 36.94
CA ALA A 146 36.18 30.63 37.48
C ALA A 146 34.80 30.02 37.18
N HIS A 147 34.15 29.39 38.17
CA HIS A 147 32.90 29.85 38.80
C HIS A 147 32.44 28.91 39.90
#